data_AF-A0A1E4PZQ0-F1
#
_entry.id   AF-A0A1E4PZQ0-F1
#
_cell.length_a   1.000
_cell.length_b   1.000
_cell.length_c   1.000
_cell.angle_alpha   90.00
_cell.angle_beta   90.00
_cell.angle_gamma   90.00
#
_symmetry.space_group_name_H-M   'P 1'
#
loop_
_entity.id
_entity.type
_entity.pdbx_description
1 polymer ?
#
loop_
_entity_poly.entity_id
_entity_poly.type
_entity_poly.pdbx_seq_one_letter_code
_entity_poly.pdbx_strand_id
1 'polypeptide(L)'
;MAEITPAYSTLLQCLYDQAHPVVSHYGHYSVFRAIDSRDVTQKPTSIPRIHDFAVIWDDDHDSRIIPVIEEMLMAGLLPGVQFVGEHKGTLTIILAARTYWEIDLEAFKTKVASLTQAAGDFWDVRVGMFDHSPNSLRTGHQCDFQEIIGLAEDATHAFLLTIDGMWKLGTKEWRGVSTPTLPLPPGTFFSTPNRYVVASSHRR
;
A
#
# COMPACT_ATOMS: atom_id res chain seq x y z
N MET A 1 7.04 5.95 26.54
CA MET A 1 7.89 6.93 25.81
C MET A 1 7.33 6.98 24.40
N ALA A 2 7.16 8.16 23.79
CA ALA A 2 6.74 8.21 22.39
C ALA A 2 7.86 7.60 21.55
N GLU A 3 7.62 6.43 20.96
CA GLU A 3 8.56 5.83 20.01
C GLU A 3 8.69 6.80 18.83
N ILE A 4 9.92 7.25 18.59
CA ILE A 4 10.21 8.11 17.45
C ILE A 4 10.20 7.21 16.23
N THR A 5 9.26 7.43 15.32
CA THR A 5 9.23 6.68 14.06
C THR A 5 10.51 6.95 13.26
N PRO A 6 11.24 5.92 12.82
CA PRO A 6 12.45 6.08 12.04
C PRO A 6 12.22 6.82 10.72
N ALA A 7 13.20 7.60 10.32
CA ALA A 7 13.22 8.29 9.02
C ALA A 7 13.96 7.42 8.00
N TYR A 8 13.24 6.52 7.33
CA TYR A 8 13.81 5.66 6.29
C TYR A 8 14.14 6.39 4.98
N SER A 9 13.35 7.41 4.65
CA SER A 9 13.37 8.09 3.36
C SER A 9 13.06 9.57 3.54
N THR A 10 13.54 10.39 2.61
CA THR A 10 13.13 11.82 2.52
C THR A 10 11.92 12.03 1.60
N LEU A 11 11.54 11.00 0.83
CA LEU A 11 10.40 11.02 -0.11
C LEU A 11 9.15 10.36 0.51
N LEU A 12 9.36 9.43 1.44
CA LEU A 12 8.30 8.67 2.11
C LEU A 12 8.22 9.07 3.59
N GLN A 13 7.01 9.29 4.08
CA GLN A 13 6.77 9.49 5.50
C GLN A 13 6.42 8.17 6.17
N CYS A 14 7.24 7.71 7.11
CA CYS A 14 6.88 6.57 7.97
C CYS A 14 5.84 7.03 9.02
N LEU A 15 4.64 6.48 8.98
CA LEU A 15 3.54 6.76 9.91
C LEU A 15 3.60 5.86 11.15
N TYR A 16 4.05 4.64 10.95
CA TYR A 16 4.16 3.61 11.98
C TYR A 16 5.27 2.65 11.61
N ASP A 17 6.03 2.24 12.61
CA ASP A 17 7.11 1.29 12.46
C ASP A 17 7.02 0.29 13.61
N GLN A 18 6.79 -0.98 13.26
CA GLN A 18 6.89 -2.05 14.23
C GLN A 18 8.31 -2.61 14.15
N ALA A 19 9.19 -2.23 15.06
CA ALA A 19 10.61 -2.59 14.98
C ALA A 19 10.89 -4.11 14.99
N HIS A 20 10.04 -4.90 15.65
CA HIS A 20 10.20 -6.35 15.82
C HIS A 20 8.84 -7.08 15.79
N PRO A 21 8.81 -8.36 15.44
CA PRO A 21 7.57 -9.14 15.47
C PRO A 21 7.01 -9.25 16.90
N VAL A 22 5.73 -8.91 17.06
CA VAL A 22 5.03 -9.01 18.36
C VAL A 22 4.71 -10.46 18.72
N VAL A 23 4.46 -11.29 17.70
CA VAL A 23 4.22 -12.73 17.85
C VAL A 23 5.34 -13.45 17.11
N SER A 24 6.04 -14.37 17.76
CA SER A 24 7.10 -15.17 17.13
C SER A 24 6.57 -15.85 15.86
N HIS A 25 7.34 -15.82 14.77
CA HIS A 25 7.01 -16.38 13.45
C HIS A 25 5.94 -15.63 12.64
N TYR A 26 5.31 -14.60 13.19
CA TYR A 26 4.63 -13.59 12.38
C TYR A 26 5.65 -12.49 12.09
N GLY A 27 5.66 -11.95 10.88
CA GLY A 27 6.49 -10.80 10.60
C GLY A 27 5.95 -9.52 11.25
N HIS A 28 6.65 -8.42 10.99
CA HIS A 28 6.27 -7.07 11.40
C HIS A 28 5.98 -6.21 10.18
N TYR A 29 5.56 -4.97 10.41
CA TYR A 29 5.25 -4.07 9.31
C TYR A 29 5.50 -2.62 9.67
N SER A 30 5.74 -1.82 8.64
CA SER A 30 5.79 -0.37 8.74
C SER A 30 4.83 0.23 7.73
N VAL A 31 4.17 1.32 8.11
CA VAL A 31 3.20 2.00 7.25
C VAL A 31 3.81 3.29 6.77
N PHE A 32 3.79 3.46 5.46
CA PHE A 32 4.35 4.61 4.78
C PHE A 32 3.26 5.41 4.07
N ARG A 33 3.54 6.70 3.94
CA ARG A 33 2.73 7.66 3.18
C ARG A 33 3.59 8.34 2.13
N ALA A 34 3.04 8.45 0.94
CA ALA A 34 3.58 9.25 -0.15
C ALA A 34 2.49 10.15 -0.75
N ILE A 35 2.93 11.15 -1.52
CA ILE A 35 2.05 11.98 -2.34
C ILE A 35 2.37 11.67 -3.80
N ASP A 36 1.34 11.38 -4.60
CA ASP A 36 1.46 11.18 -6.04
C ASP A 36 0.37 11.98 -6.76
N SER A 37 0.67 12.47 -7.95
CA SER A 37 -0.32 13.14 -8.81
C SER A 37 -1.10 12.16 -9.68
N ARG A 38 -1.15 10.88 -9.33
CA ARG A 38 -1.93 9.83 -10.01
C ARG A 38 -2.99 9.21 -9.10
N ASP A 39 -4.02 8.66 -9.72
CA ASP A 39 -5.05 7.90 -9.02
C ASP A 39 -4.69 6.42 -8.83
N VAL A 40 -5.59 5.65 -8.22
CA VAL A 40 -5.44 4.20 -7.98
C VAL A 40 -5.25 3.41 -9.29
N THR A 41 -5.65 3.95 -10.44
CA THR A 41 -5.45 3.33 -11.77
C THR A 41 -4.20 3.86 -12.48
N GLN A 42 -3.29 4.51 -11.74
CA GLN A 42 -2.06 5.13 -12.24
C GLN A 42 -2.29 6.24 -13.29
N LYS A 43 -3.52 6.78 -13.37
CA LYS A 43 -3.85 7.87 -14.31
C LYS A 43 -3.53 9.23 -13.68
N PRO A 44 -2.95 10.19 -14.41
CA PRO A 44 -2.69 11.53 -13.90
C PRO A 44 -3.96 12.22 -13.37
N THR A 45 -3.79 13.02 -12.33
CA THR A 45 -4.85 13.77 -11.65
C THR A 45 -4.44 15.22 -11.51
N SER A 46 -5.43 16.12 -11.51
CA SER A 46 -5.21 17.57 -11.34
C SER A 46 -4.91 17.98 -9.90
N ILE A 47 -5.28 17.15 -8.93
CA ILE A 47 -5.05 17.36 -7.50
C ILE A 47 -4.27 16.15 -6.99
N PRO A 48 -3.13 16.35 -6.28
CA PRO A 48 -2.37 15.26 -5.71
C PRO A 48 -3.21 14.38 -4.79
N ARG A 49 -2.90 13.09 -4.82
CA ARG A 49 -3.46 12.06 -3.97
C ARG A 49 -2.47 11.71 -2.88
N ILE A 50 -3.02 11.26 -1.76
CA ILE A 50 -2.24 10.71 -0.66
C ILE A 50 -2.32 9.21 -0.78
N HIS A 51 -1.19 8.53 -0.70
CA HIS A 51 -1.13 7.10 -0.85
C HIS A 51 -0.46 6.48 0.38
N ASP A 52 -1.22 5.65 1.09
CA ASP A 52 -0.72 4.92 2.25
C ASP A 52 -0.55 3.44 1.88
N PHE A 53 0.60 2.86 2.19
CA PHE A 53 0.90 1.45 1.93
C PHE A 53 1.71 0.87 3.09
N ALA A 54 1.71 -0.44 3.23
CA ALA A 54 2.49 -1.12 4.25
C ALA A 54 3.66 -1.87 3.63
N VAL A 55 4.82 -1.76 4.27
CA VAL A 55 5.94 -2.66 4.02
C VAL A 55 5.87 -3.77 5.06
N ILE A 56 5.86 -5.00 4.59
CA ILE A 56 5.86 -6.21 5.39
C ILE A 56 7.30 -6.68 5.51
N TRP A 57 7.73 -6.87 6.74
CA TRP A 57 9.04 -7.34 7.11
C TRP A 57 8.93 -8.80 7.55
N ASP A 58 9.90 -9.62 7.19
CA ASP A 58 9.94 -11.00 7.65
C ASP A 58 10.65 -11.10 9.02
N ASP A 59 11.71 -11.90 9.16
CA ASP A 59 12.48 -12.00 10.40
C ASP A 59 13.44 -10.81 10.58
N ASP A 60 13.84 -10.16 9.48
CA ASP A 60 14.69 -8.96 9.52
C ASP A 60 13.97 -7.73 8.98
N HIS A 61 14.61 -6.57 9.15
CA HIS A 61 14.08 -5.27 8.73
C HIS A 61 14.88 -4.81 7.50
N ASP A 62 14.83 -5.57 6.40
CA ASP A 62 15.62 -5.30 5.19
C ASP A 62 15.26 -3.96 4.52
N SER A 63 15.88 -2.89 5.03
CA SER A 63 15.69 -1.53 4.55
C SER A 63 16.14 -1.29 3.10
N ARG A 64 16.80 -2.26 2.44
CA ARG A 64 17.14 -2.16 1.01
C ARG A 64 15.90 -2.06 0.12
N ILE A 65 14.73 -2.45 0.62
CA ILE A 65 13.45 -2.27 -0.07
C ILE A 65 13.07 -0.80 -0.24
N ILE A 66 13.52 0.07 0.67
CA ILE A 66 13.13 1.48 0.70
C ILE A 66 13.61 2.24 -0.55
N PRO A 67 14.90 2.17 -0.96
CA PRO A 67 15.33 2.75 -2.24
C PRO A 67 14.54 2.26 -3.47
N VAL A 68 14.14 0.97 -3.49
CA VAL A 68 13.32 0.44 -4.59
C VAL A 68 11.93 1.10 -4.60
N ILE A 69 11.33 1.30 -3.43
CA ILE A 69 10.03 1.99 -3.30
C ILE A 69 10.16 3.47 -3.68
N GLU A 70 11.26 4.13 -3.36
CA GLU A 70 11.56 5.50 -3.81
C GLU A 70 11.60 5.59 -5.34
N GLU A 71 12.30 4.66 -5.99
CA GLU A 71 12.32 4.56 -7.46
C GLU A 71 10.92 4.29 -8.03
N MET A 72 10.13 3.42 -7.39
CA MET A 72 8.74 3.16 -7.79
C MET A 72 7.87 4.41 -7.70
N LEU A 73 8.02 5.21 -6.64
CA LEU A 73 7.35 6.49 -6.49
C LEU A 73 7.72 7.44 -7.63
N MET A 74 9.02 7.59 -7.90
CA MET A 74 9.52 8.49 -8.95
C MET A 74 9.12 8.02 -10.36
N ALA A 75 8.96 6.71 -10.56
CA ALA A 75 8.43 6.13 -11.79
C ALA A 75 6.89 6.21 -11.91
N GLY A 76 6.17 6.58 -10.85
CA GLY A 76 4.71 6.65 -10.82
C GLY A 76 4.01 5.29 -10.71
N LEU A 77 4.69 4.30 -10.15
CA LEU A 77 4.21 2.91 -10.00
C LEU A 77 3.60 2.62 -8.64
N LEU A 78 3.85 3.50 -7.66
CA LEU A 78 3.35 3.34 -6.29
C LEU A 78 1.81 3.43 -6.15
N PRO A 79 1.09 4.30 -6.89
CA PRO A 79 -0.36 4.36 -6.79
C PRO A 79 -1.02 3.01 -7.07
N GLY A 80 -1.83 2.55 -6.11
CA GLY A 80 -2.49 1.24 -6.16
C GLY A 80 -1.76 0.12 -5.44
N VAL A 81 -0.52 0.31 -5.01
CA VAL A 81 0.18 -0.63 -4.13
C VAL A 81 -0.45 -0.60 -2.73
N GLN A 82 -0.73 -1.75 -2.13
CA GLN A 82 -1.23 -1.82 -0.76
C GLN A 82 -0.18 -2.40 0.18
N PHE A 83 0.49 -3.46 -0.27
CA PHE A 83 1.56 -4.10 0.48
C PHE A 83 2.80 -4.29 -0.40
N VAL A 84 3.96 -4.16 0.21
CA VAL A 84 5.25 -4.52 -0.39
C VAL A 84 5.99 -5.35 0.65
N GLY A 85 6.68 -6.40 0.24
CA GLY A 85 7.53 -7.18 1.15
C GLY A 85 8.70 -7.78 0.39
N GLU A 86 9.81 -7.96 1.09
CA GLU A 86 10.93 -8.77 0.61
C GLU A 86 10.92 -10.06 1.43
N HIS A 87 11.01 -11.20 0.74
CA HIS A 87 11.19 -12.50 1.39
C HIS A 87 12.02 -13.41 0.49
N LYS A 88 13.18 -13.87 1.00
CA LYS A 88 14.07 -14.84 0.32
C LYS A 88 14.52 -14.42 -1.09
N GLY A 89 14.91 -13.16 -1.25
CA GLY A 89 15.36 -12.59 -2.53
C GLY A 89 14.22 -12.32 -3.51
N THR A 90 12.99 -12.22 -3.02
CA THR A 90 11.79 -11.95 -3.82
C THR A 90 11.08 -10.70 -3.31
N LEU A 91 10.98 -9.69 -4.16
CA LEU A 91 10.15 -8.52 -3.94
C LEU A 91 8.71 -8.85 -4.33
N THR A 92 7.82 -8.85 -3.36
CA THR A 92 6.39 -9.08 -3.57
C THR A 92 5.63 -7.77 -3.42
N ILE A 93 4.83 -7.42 -4.44
CA ILE A 93 3.97 -6.24 -4.45
C ILE A 93 2.52 -6.69 -4.54
N ILE A 94 1.69 -6.27 -3.60
CA ILE A 94 0.26 -6.56 -3.60
C ILE A 94 -0.48 -5.29 -4.01
N LEU A 95 -1.14 -5.35 -5.17
CA LEU A 95 -1.93 -4.25 -5.72
C LEU A 95 -3.37 -4.31 -5.24
N ALA A 96 -4.02 -3.16 -5.13
CA ALA A 96 -5.46 -3.10 -5.06
C ALA A 96 -6.07 -3.75 -6.31
N ALA A 97 -7.14 -4.54 -6.13
CA ALA A 97 -7.81 -5.22 -7.24
C ALA A 97 -8.11 -4.30 -8.43
N ARG A 98 -8.55 -3.07 -8.15
CA ARG A 98 -8.82 -2.06 -9.19
C ARG A 98 -7.58 -1.72 -10.02
N THR A 99 -6.40 -1.63 -9.41
CA THR A 99 -5.15 -1.37 -10.12
C THR A 99 -4.73 -2.60 -10.91
N TYR A 100 -4.78 -3.77 -10.28
CA TYR A 100 -4.36 -5.05 -10.87
C TYR A 100 -5.06 -5.34 -12.20
N TRP A 101 -6.36 -5.06 -12.29
CA TRP A 101 -7.16 -5.30 -13.50
C TRP A 101 -7.07 -4.20 -14.56
N GLU A 102 -6.52 -3.02 -14.24
CA GLU A 102 -6.46 -1.86 -15.16
C GLU A 102 -5.09 -1.70 -15.83
N ILE A 103 -4.01 -2.18 -15.20
CA ILE A 103 -2.64 -1.99 -15.69
C ILE A 103 -2.15 -3.19 -16.50
N ASP A 104 -1.12 -2.98 -17.31
CA ASP A 104 -0.33 -4.06 -17.89
C ASP A 104 0.63 -4.62 -16.82
N LEU A 105 0.26 -5.78 -16.25
CA LEU A 105 1.01 -6.41 -15.17
C LEU A 105 2.42 -6.85 -15.59
N GLU A 106 2.61 -7.28 -16.83
CA GLU A 106 3.92 -7.75 -17.29
C GLU A 106 4.86 -6.58 -17.56
N ALA A 107 4.34 -5.49 -18.11
CA ALA A 107 5.09 -4.24 -18.22
C ALA A 107 5.41 -3.67 -16.82
N PHE A 108 4.46 -3.72 -15.88
CA PHE A 108 4.66 -3.30 -14.49
C PHE A 108 5.77 -4.12 -13.81
N LYS A 109 5.69 -5.46 -13.86
CA LYS A 109 6.71 -6.37 -13.30
C LYS A 109 8.09 -6.11 -13.90
N THR A 110 8.17 -6.02 -15.22
CA THR A 110 9.44 -5.75 -15.93
C THR A 110 10.04 -4.42 -15.49
N LYS A 111 9.19 -3.39 -15.34
CA LYS A 111 9.65 -2.08 -14.91
C LYS A 111 10.14 -2.13 -13.46
N VAL A 112 9.39 -2.71 -12.52
CA VAL A 112 9.82 -2.86 -11.13
C VAL A 112 11.10 -3.69 -11.03
N ALA A 113 11.23 -4.78 -11.78
CA ALA A 113 12.44 -5.61 -11.80
C ALA A 113 13.68 -4.82 -12.24
N SER A 114 13.53 -3.79 -13.10
CA SER A 114 14.64 -2.89 -13.43
C SER A 114 15.02 -1.95 -12.28
N LEU A 115 14.08 -1.63 -11.38
CA LEU A 115 14.26 -0.73 -10.24
C LEU A 115 14.85 -1.44 -9.01
N THR A 116 14.79 -2.77 -8.93
CA THR A 116 15.39 -3.53 -7.81
C THR A 116 16.89 -3.34 -7.72
N GLN A 117 17.56 -2.91 -8.81
CA GLN A 117 18.97 -2.51 -8.80
C GLN A 117 19.28 -1.42 -7.75
N ALA A 118 18.30 -0.60 -7.35
CA ALA A 118 18.46 0.38 -6.28
C ALA A 118 18.74 -0.26 -4.91
N ALA A 119 18.35 -1.52 -4.70
CA ALA A 119 18.70 -2.31 -3.52
C ALA A 119 20.19 -2.75 -3.51
N GLY A 120 20.91 -2.56 -4.63
CA GLY A 120 22.26 -3.10 -4.84
C GLY A 120 22.29 -4.62 -5.02
N ASP A 121 21.13 -5.24 -5.25
CA ASP A 121 20.94 -6.68 -5.38
C ASP A 121 19.91 -6.97 -6.50
N PHE A 122 19.82 -8.23 -6.92
CA PHE A 122 18.78 -8.68 -7.84
C PHE A 122 17.71 -9.45 -7.06
N TRP A 123 16.49 -8.94 -7.12
CA TRP A 123 15.31 -9.62 -6.58
C TRP A 123 14.37 -10.05 -7.69
N ASP A 124 13.83 -11.27 -7.57
CA ASP A 124 12.66 -11.68 -8.35
C ASP A 124 11.47 -10.81 -7.97
N VAL A 125 10.60 -10.49 -8.93
CA VAL A 125 9.45 -9.61 -8.69
C VAL A 125 8.15 -10.38 -8.88
N ARG A 126 7.39 -10.50 -7.80
CA ARG A 126 6.04 -11.06 -7.81
C ARG A 126 5.00 -9.98 -7.57
N VAL A 127 3.88 -10.10 -8.28
CA VAL A 127 2.77 -9.15 -8.16
C VAL A 127 1.51 -9.92 -7.87
N GLY A 128 0.90 -9.60 -6.74
CA GLY A 128 -0.37 -10.15 -6.28
C GLY A 128 -1.45 -9.09 -6.20
N MET A 129 -2.58 -9.47 -5.63
CA MET A 129 -3.78 -8.65 -5.57
C MET A 129 -4.45 -8.75 -4.19
N PHE A 130 -5.00 -7.64 -3.71
CA PHE A 130 -5.88 -7.61 -2.55
C PHE A 130 -7.16 -6.84 -2.87
N ASP A 131 -8.30 -7.48 -2.63
CA ASP A 131 -9.62 -6.85 -2.69
C ASP A 131 -10.16 -6.65 -1.28
N HIS A 132 -10.07 -5.42 -0.77
CA HIS A 132 -10.57 -5.06 0.54
C HIS A 132 -12.06 -4.62 0.57
N SER A 133 -12.83 -4.90 -0.49
CA SER A 133 -14.23 -4.51 -0.52
C SER A 133 -15.05 -5.23 0.58
N PRO A 134 -16.12 -4.61 1.14
CA PRO A 134 -16.79 -5.08 2.37
C PRO A 134 -17.37 -6.50 2.36
N ASN A 135 -17.42 -7.15 1.19
CA ASN A 135 -17.91 -8.52 1.00
C ASN A 135 -16.83 -9.47 0.45
N SER A 136 -15.59 -9.02 0.32
CA SER A 136 -14.47 -9.73 -0.29
C SER A 136 -13.55 -10.39 0.75
N LEU A 137 -14.12 -10.71 1.92
CA LEU A 137 -13.41 -11.38 3.03
C LEU A 137 -13.07 -12.85 2.75
N ARG A 138 -13.21 -13.32 1.50
CA ARG A 138 -12.97 -14.73 1.13
C ARG A 138 -11.57 -14.90 0.56
N THR A 139 -10.83 -15.88 1.07
CA THR A 139 -9.62 -16.42 0.44
C THR A 139 -9.95 -17.01 -0.94
N GLY A 140 -9.00 -16.97 -1.89
CA GLY A 140 -9.16 -17.45 -3.26
C GLY A 140 -9.23 -16.35 -4.32
N HIS A 141 -10.11 -16.47 -5.33
CA HIS A 141 -10.15 -15.65 -6.58
C HIS A 141 -10.10 -14.12 -6.43
N GLN A 142 -10.23 -13.58 -5.21
CA GLN A 142 -10.28 -12.15 -4.92
C GLN A 142 -8.99 -11.63 -4.25
N CYS A 143 -8.15 -12.50 -3.68
CA CYS A 143 -6.90 -12.12 -3.04
C CYS A 143 -5.79 -13.12 -3.39
N ASP A 144 -4.63 -12.62 -3.82
CA ASP A 144 -3.44 -13.39 -4.14
C ASP A 144 -2.23 -12.70 -3.51
N PHE A 145 -1.62 -13.33 -2.51
CA PHE A 145 -0.57 -12.73 -1.68
C PHE A 145 0.86 -13.15 -2.06
N GLN A 146 1.02 -14.04 -3.06
CA GLN A 146 2.32 -14.38 -3.65
C GLN A 146 3.43 -14.76 -2.63
N GLU A 147 3.07 -15.35 -1.49
CA GLU A 147 3.99 -15.75 -0.40
C GLU A 147 4.77 -14.59 0.25
N ILE A 148 4.22 -13.36 0.29
CA ILE A 148 4.87 -12.14 0.79
C ILE A 148 5.64 -12.27 2.13
N ILE A 149 5.25 -13.18 3.02
CA ILE A 149 5.82 -13.35 4.37
C ILE A 149 6.05 -14.82 4.76
N GLY A 150 5.91 -15.76 3.83
CA GLY A 150 6.13 -17.20 4.07
C GLY A 150 5.17 -17.88 5.06
N LEU A 151 4.10 -17.21 5.49
CA LEU A 151 3.04 -17.77 6.33
C LEU A 151 2.03 -18.59 5.52
N ALA A 152 1.20 -19.40 6.19
CA ALA A 152 0.04 -20.02 5.56
C ALA A 152 -0.90 -18.95 4.97
N GLU A 153 -1.60 -19.27 3.88
CA GLU A 153 -2.43 -18.33 3.13
C GLU A 153 -3.50 -17.65 4.02
N ASP A 154 -4.22 -18.43 4.83
CA ASP A 154 -5.25 -17.92 5.74
C ASP A 154 -4.65 -16.97 6.80
N ALA A 155 -3.47 -17.29 7.32
CA ALA A 155 -2.76 -16.46 8.30
C ALA A 155 -2.26 -15.15 7.66
N THR A 156 -1.73 -15.24 6.43
CA THR A 156 -1.32 -14.08 5.64
C THR A 156 -2.52 -13.16 5.39
N HIS A 157 -3.65 -13.72 4.95
CA HIS A 157 -4.86 -12.93 4.72
C HIS A 157 -5.33 -12.21 5.99
N ALA A 158 -5.46 -12.93 7.11
CA ALA A 158 -5.89 -12.34 8.38
C ALA A 158 -4.95 -11.22 8.85
N PHE A 159 -3.65 -11.41 8.67
CA PHE A 159 -2.62 -10.42 9.00
C PHE A 159 -2.77 -9.14 8.16
N LEU A 160 -2.78 -9.26 6.83
CA LEU A 160 -2.89 -8.11 5.92
C LEU A 160 -4.23 -7.40 6.05
N LEU A 161 -5.33 -8.15 6.24
CA LEU A 161 -6.66 -7.59 6.48
C LEU A 161 -6.70 -6.76 7.78
N THR A 162 -5.99 -7.20 8.83
CA THR A 162 -5.91 -6.45 10.09
C THR A 162 -5.18 -5.12 9.88
N ILE A 163 -4.06 -5.14 9.15
CA ILE A 163 -3.29 -3.93 8.82
C ILE A 163 -4.16 -2.95 7.99
N ASP A 164 -4.82 -3.41 6.92
CA ASP A 164 -5.72 -2.55 6.14
C ASP A 164 -6.91 -2.06 6.98
N GLY A 165 -7.45 -2.92 7.84
CA GLY A 165 -8.50 -2.59 8.80
C GLY A 165 -8.14 -1.38 9.67
N MET A 166 -6.90 -1.31 10.15
CA MET A 166 -6.36 -0.24 11.00
C MET A 166 -6.01 1.03 10.21
N TRP A 167 -5.34 0.89 9.07
CA TRP A 167 -4.70 2.01 8.36
C TRP A 167 -5.47 2.53 7.15
N LYS A 168 -6.43 1.73 6.64
CA LYS A 168 -7.20 2.00 5.42
C LYS A 168 -6.25 2.30 4.26
N LEU A 169 -5.46 1.32 3.84
CA LEU A 169 -4.39 1.51 2.86
C LEU A 169 -4.96 1.87 1.48
N GLY A 170 -4.09 2.34 0.60
CA GLY A 170 -4.38 2.72 -0.77
C GLY A 170 -4.44 4.24 -1.00
N THR A 171 -4.86 4.60 -2.22
CA THR A 171 -4.89 5.98 -2.71
C THR A 171 -6.14 6.71 -2.23
N LYS A 172 -5.94 7.84 -1.55
CA LYS A 172 -6.96 8.68 -0.92
C LYS A 172 -7.06 10.03 -1.62
N GLU A 173 -8.27 10.51 -1.78
CA GLU A 173 -8.50 11.86 -2.26
C GLU A 173 -8.24 12.88 -1.15
N TRP A 174 -7.58 13.98 -1.50
CA TRP A 174 -7.42 15.13 -0.62
C TRP A 174 -8.54 16.15 -0.85
N ARG A 175 -9.34 16.41 0.19
CA ARG A 175 -10.31 17.52 0.21
C ARG A 175 -9.69 18.72 0.94
N GLY A 176 -9.18 19.66 0.15
CA GLY A 176 -8.60 20.90 0.63
C GLY A 176 -9.66 21.96 0.97
N VAL A 177 -9.22 23.09 1.51
CA VAL A 177 -10.09 24.24 1.85
C VAL A 177 -10.75 24.84 0.60
N SER A 178 -10.08 24.75 -0.54
CA SER A 178 -10.60 25.21 -1.85
C SER A 178 -11.55 24.21 -2.51
N THR A 179 -11.73 23.01 -1.96
CA THR A 179 -12.66 22.02 -2.52
C THR A 179 -14.10 22.47 -2.25
N PRO A 180 -14.98 22.55 -3.27
CA PRO A 180 -16.37 22.94 -3.08
C PRO A 180 -17.06 22.07 -2.02
N THR A 181 -17.72 22.70 -1.05
CA THR A 181 -18.42 21.96 0.02
C THR A 181 -19.60 21.21 -0.59
N LEU A 182 -19.57 19.87 -0.53
CA LEU A 182 -20.77 19.08 -0.85
C LEU A 182 -21.84 19.38 0.20
N PRO A 183 -23.13 19.49 -0.19
CA PRO A 183 -24.20 19.65 0.78
C PRO A 183 -24.21 18.47 1.75
N LEU A 184 -24.29 18.78 3.05
CA LEU A 184 -24.36 17.78 4.10
C LEU A 184 -25.65 16.94 3.93
N PRO A 185 -25.60 15.61 4.10
CA PRO A 185 -26.79 14.79 4.15
C PRO A 185 -27.80 15.32 5.18
N PRO A 186 -29.12 15.18 4.95
CA PRO A 186 -30.13 15.60 5.93
C PRO A 186 -29.86 15.01 7.30
N GLY A 187 -29.83 15.84 8.34
CA GLY A 187 -29.57 15.43 9.73
C GLY A 187 -28.10 15.45 10.16
N THR A 188 -27.16 15.89 9.31
CA THR A 188 -25.76 16.13 9.71
C THR A 188 -25.46 17.63 9.85
N PHE A 189 -24.98 18.03 11.03
CA PHE A 189 -24.74 19.45 11.39
C PHE A 189 -23.27 19.87 11.32
N PHE A 190 -22.35 18.90 11.17
CA PHE A 190 -20.91 19.13 11.09
C PHE A 190 -20.31 18.30 9.96
N SER A 191 -19.34 18.85 9.22
CA SER A 191 -18.55 18.07 8.27
C SER A 191 -17.59 17.16 9.02
N THR A 192 -17.33 15.98 8.47
CA THR A 192 -16.30 15.08 9.01
C THR A 192 -14.96 15.83 8.99
N PRO A 193 -14.22 15.92 10.12
CA PRO A 193 -12.95 16.65 10.17
C PRO A 193 -11.86 16.00 9.29
N ASN A 194 -12.11 14.76 8.86
CA ASN A 194 -11.19 14.00 8.04
C ASN A 194 -11.19 14.50 6.58
N ARG A 195 -10.10 15.15 6.17
CA ARG A 195 -9.88 15.62 4.78
C ARG A 195 -9.56 14.48 3.81
N TYR A 196 -9.36 13.26 4.31
CA TYR A 196 -9.09 12.07 3.52
C TYR A 196 -10.40 11.38 3.15
N VAL A 197 -10.63 11.18 1.85
CA VAL A 197 -11.76 10.38 1.36
C VAL A 197 -11.21 9.19 0.60
N VAL A 198 -11.45 7.99 1.15
CA VAL A 198 -11.33 6.75 0.39
C VAL A 198 -12.51 6.72 -0.55
N ALA A 199 -12.28 6.62 -1.85
CA ALA A 199 -13.37 6.52 -2.82
C ALA A 199 -14.15 5.22 -2.55
N SER A 200 -15.25 5.30 -1.80
CA SER A 200 -16.16 4.18 -1.62
C SER A 200 -16.79 3.85 -2.97
N SER A 201 -16.68 2.59 -3.39
CA SER A 201 -17.26 2.06 -4.63
C SER A 201 -18.73 2.44 -4.74
N HIS A 202 -19.03 3.48 -5.51
CA HIS A 202 -20.36 3.64 -6.07
C HIS A 202 -20.47 2.58 -7.15
N ARG A 203 -21.20 1.50 -6.84
CA ARG A 203 -21.65 0.53 -7.84
C ARG A 203 -22.30 1.32 -8.98
N ARG A 204 -21.80 1.14 -10.19
CA ARG A 204 -22.63 1.25 -11.39
C ARG A 204 -23.28 -0.10 -11.62
#